data_AF-A0A7J5V5T2-F1
#
_entry.id   AF-A0A7J5V5T2-F1
#
_cell.length_a   1.000
_cell.length_b   1.000
_cell.length_c   1.000
_cell.angle_alpha   90.00
_cell.angle_beta   90.00
_cell.angle_gamma   90.00
#
_symmetry.space_group_name_H-M   'P 1'
#
loop_
_entity.id
_entity.type
_entity.pdbx_description
1 polymer ?
#
loop_
_entity_poly.entity_id
_entity_poly.type
_entity_poly.pdbx_seq_one_letter_code
_entity_poly.pdbx_strand_id
1 'polypeptide(L)'
;MEGLLSELDYFEPRVMQLSVTGEYDRVFGTGQTLVQGGPIEFFVRGADGLYLDLNNSKIEIKLKITRENGGDLDGGDHVAPINDILNALFMSMEMELGGVLVTDPNTKYPYRAIIENLINYNKLISDTRLVAEGWKKDTAEHCQVTDPNKWRQYWS
;
A
#
# COMPACT_ATOMS: atom_id res chain seq x y z
N MET A 1 -38.84 -15.55 4.45
CA MET A 1 -39.69 -15.55 3.24
C MET A 1 -39.51 -14.18 2.63
N GLU A 2 -38.64 -14.09 1.63
CA GLU A 2 -38.35 -12.84 0.92
C GLU A 2 -39.58 -12.47 0.08
N GLY A 3 -40.29 -11.43 0.51
CA GLY A 3 -41.31 -10.81 -0.32
C GLY A 3 -40.60 -9.94 -1.35
N LEU A 4 -40.64 -10.36 -2.62
CA LEU A 4 -40.15 -9.53 -3.72
C LEU A 4 -40.94 -8.22 -3.75
N LEU A 5 -40.22 -7.11 -3.80
CA LEU A 5 -40.77 -5.75 -3.86
C LEU A 5 -41.46 -5.54 -5.20
N SER A 6 -42.64 -4.94 -5.16
CA SER A 6 -43.38 -4.54 -6.36
C SER A 6 -42.70 -3.32 -6.96
N GLU A 7 -42.32 -3.39 -8.25
CA GLU A 7 -41.58 -2.35 -9.00
C GLU A 7 -42.30 -0.99 -9.13
N LEU A 8 -43.50 -0.85 -8.55
CA LEU A 8 -44.37 0.33 -8.64
C LEU A 8 -44.48 1.13 -7.33
N ASP A 9 -43.76 0.75 -6.28
CA ASP A 9 -43.76 1.51 -5.01
C ASP A 9 -42.73 2.66 -5.05
N TYR A 10 -43.18 3.86 -5.40
CA TYR A 10 -42.32 5.05 -5.58
C TYR A 10 -42.08 5.83 -4.28
N PHE A 11 -42.73 5.45 -3.16
CA PHE A 11 -42.70 6.19 -1.89
C PHE A 11 -42.07 5.41 -0.73
N GLU A 12 -41.37 4.33 -1.03
CA GLU A 12 -40.63 3.59 -0.02
C GLU A 12 -39.55 4.50 0.62
N PRO A 13 -39.56 4.68 1.95
CA PRO A 13 -38.49 5.40 2.62
C PRO A 13 -37.21 4.62 2.39
N ARG A 14 -36.26 5.21 1.65
CA ARG A 14 -34.93 4.63 1.52
C ARG A 14 -34.36 4.50 2.92
N VAL A 15 -34.08 3.27 3.35
CA VAL A 15 -33.34 3.03 4.59
C VAL A 15 -31.93 3.57 4.33
N MET A 16 -31.67 4.79 4.77
CA MET A 16 -30.38 5.44 4.65
C MET A 16 -29.70 5.44 6.02
N GLN A 17 -28.49 4.91 6.06
CA GLN A 17 -27.71 4.77 7.29
C GLN A 17 -27.29 6.16 7.80
N LEU A 18 -27.85 6.58 8.93
CA LEU A 18 -27.55 7.87 9.59
C LEU A 18 -26.55 7.72 10.75
N SER A 19 -26.06 6.50 11.02
CA SER A 19 -25.18 6.24 12.16
C SER A 19 -23.76 6.78 11.97
N VAL A 20 -23.29 6.88 10.73
CA VAL A 20 -21.97 7.44 10.41
C VAL A 20 -22.15 8.94 10.22
N THR A 21 -21.55 9.71 11.13
CA THR A 21 -21.68 11.18 11.16
C THR A 21 -20.55 11.90 10.45
N GLY A 22 -19.45 11.21 10.14
CA GLY A 22 -18.32 11.76 9.38
C GLY A 22 -17.18 10.75 9.23
N GLU A 23 -16.22 11.11 8.39
CA GLU A 23 -14.98 10.36 8.13
C GLU A 23 -13.79 11.30 8.37
N TYR A 24 -12.70 10.77 8.93
CA TYR A 24 -11.45 11.51 9.10
C TYR A 24 -10.26 10.56 9.06
N ASP A 25 -9.12 11.06 8.62
CA ASP A 25 -7.86 10.31 8.61
C ASP A 25 -7.18 10.36 9.97
N ARG A 26 -6.60 9.24 10.39
CA ARG A 26 -5.77 9.16 11.60
C ARG A 26 -4.44 8.51 11.30
N VAL A 27 -3.36 9.21 11.62
CA VAL A 27 -1.99 8.72 11.45
C VAL A 27 -1.57 7.93 12.69
N PHE A 28 -1.03 6.73 12.46
CA PHE A 28 -0.45 5.88 13.49
C PHE A 28 1.06 5.72 13.24
N GLY A 29 1.86 5.94 14.29
CA GLY A 29 3.28 5.65 14.26
C GLY A 29 3.57 4.18 14.59
N THR A 30 4.82 3.79 14.43
CA THR A 30 5.29 2.46 14.84
C THR A 30 5.20 2.31 16.36
N GLY A 31 4.79 1.13 16.83
CA GLY A 31 4.69 0.85 18.27
C GLY A 31 6.05 0.75 18.97
N GLN A 32 7.10 0.43 18.20
CA GLN A 32 8.46 0.19 18.68
C GLN A 32 9.49 0.97 17.85
N THR A 33 10.72 1.02 18.36
CA THR A 33 11.88 1.54 17.62
C THR A 33 12.23 0.60 16.47
N LEU A 34 12.51 1.16 15.30
CA LEU A 34 12.93 0.39 14.12
C LEU A 34 14.31 -0.23 14.35
N VAL A 35 14.41 -1.54 14.19
CA VAL A 35 15.65 -2.30 14.28
C VAL A 35 15.88 -3.02 12.96
N GLN A 36 17.13 -3.09 12.51
CA GLN A 36 17.48 -3.81 11.29
C GLN A 36 17.04 -5.29 11.39
N GLY A 37 16.30 -5.76 10.40
CA GLY A 37 15.78 -7.14 10.34
C GLY A 37 14.61 -7.42 11.29
N GLY A 38 14.18 -6.45 12.09
CA GLY A 38 12.99 -6.56 12.92
C GLY A 38 11.70 -6.21 12.15
N PRO A 39 10.54 -6.69 12.63
CA PRO A 39 9.26 -6.32 12.04
C PRO A 39 8.93 -4.85 12.33
N ILE A 40 8.17 -4.25 11.41
CA ILE A 40 7.57 -2.92 11.62
C ILE A 40 6.12 -3.14 12.06
N GLU A 41 5.83 -2.82 13.31
CA GLU A 41 4.52 -3.09 13.92
C GLU A 41 3.72 -1.81 14.15
N PHE A 42 2.46 -1.85 13.74
CA PHE A 42 1.46 -0.81 13.98
C PHE A 42 0.36 -1.36 14.87
N PHE A 43 0.08 -0.69 15.99
CA PHE A 43 -1.02 -1.09 16.87
C PHE A 43 -2.17 -0.09 16.77
N VAL A 44 -3.17 -0.44 15.96
CA VAL A 44 -4.37 0.37 15.76
C VAL A 44 -5.44 -0.06 16.77
N ARG A 45 -5.62 0.74 17.82
CA ARG A 45 -6.66 0.50 18.84
C ARG A 45 -8.03 0.87 18.29
N GLY A 46 -8.99 -0.02 18.45
CA GLY A 46 -10.41 0.30 18.31
C GLY A 46 -10.83 1.35 19.32
N ALA A 47 -11.86 2.13 18.97
CA ALA A 47 -12.43 3.16 19.82
C ALA A 47 -13.96 3.11 19.71
N ASP A 48 -14.64 3.38 20.81
CA ASP A 48 -16.10 3.30 20.87
C ASP A 48 -16.73 4.33 19.92
N GLY A 49 -17.72 3.87 19.14
CA GLY A 49 -18.41 4.71 18.14
C GLY A 49 -17.59 5.02 16.89
N LEU A 50 -16.41 4.43 16.73
CA LEU A 50 -15.57 4.59 15.54
C LEU A 50 -15.40 3.27 14.81
N TYR A 51 -15.54 3.32 13.49
CA TYR A 51 -15.25 2.21 12.59
C TYR A 51 -13.99 2.50 11.80
N LEU A 52 -13.17 1.47 11.58
CA LEU A 52 -11.97 1.58 10.76
C LEU A 52 -12.31 1.17 9.32
N ASP A 53 -12.14 2.08 8.37
CA ASP A 53 -12.18 1.74 6.96
C ASP A 53 -10.82 1.18 6.51
N LEU A 54 -10.75 -0.15 6.42
CA LEU A 54 -9.54 -0.84 5.95
C LEU A 54 -9.28 -0.62 4.45
N ASN A 55 -10.32 -0.30 3.66
CA ASN A 55 -10.16 -0.11 2.22
C ASN A 55 -9.44 1.21 1.88
N ASN A 56 -9.59 2.24 2.73
CA ASN A 56 -8.89 3.52 2.60
C ASN A 56 -7.67 3.65 3.54
N SER A 57 -7.22 2.54 4.15
CA SER A 57 -6.01 2.52 4.97
C SER A 57 -4.74 2.51 4.11
N LYS A 58 -3.76 3.35 4.46
CA LYS A 58 -2.52 3.54 3.68
C LYS A 58 -1.30 3.38 4.57
N ILE A 59 -0.23 2.83 4.00
CA ILE A 59 1.09 2.77 4.63
C ILE A 59 1.97 3.83 3.98
N GLU A 60 2.56 4.69 4.79
CA GLU A 60 3.53 5.70 4.36
C GLU A 60 4.92 5.29 4.83
N ILE A 61 5.90 5.28 3.91
CA ILE A 61 7.29 4.95 4.20
C ILE A 61 8.17 6.11 3.76
N LYS A 62 9.03 6.57 4.67
CA LYS A 62 10.07 7.55 4.38
C LYS A 62 11.42 6.87 4.38
N LEU A 63 12.04 6.81 3.20
CA LEU A 63 13.30 6.11 2.96
C LEU A 63 14.40 7.05 2.50
N LYS A 64 15.63 6.76 2.92
CA LYS A 64 16.86 7.42 2.49
C LYS A 64 17.85 6.36 2.06
N ILE A 65 18.30 6.43 0.81
CA ILE A 65 19.36 5.56 0.30
C ILE A 65 20.70 6.16 0.74
N THR A 66 21.54 5.34 1.35
CA THR A 66 22.88 5.71 1.83
C THR A 66 23.89 4.68 1.38
N ARG A 67 25.18 5.02 1.47
CA ARG A 67 26.27 4.06 1.33
C ARG A 67 26.25 3.08 2.50
N GLU A 68 26.95 1.96 2.38
CA GLU A 68 27.04 0.93 3.45
C GLU A 68 27.51 1.51 4.79
N ASN A 69 28.36 2.53 4.76
CA ASN A 69 28.85 3.24 5.95
C ASN A 69 27.87 4.28 6.52
N GLY A 70 26.65 4.38 5.98
CA GLY A 70 25.64 5.38 6.37
C GLY A 70 25.89 6.79 5.80
N GLY A 71 26.93 6.96 4.98
CA GLY A 71 27.24 8.21 4.31
C GLY A 71 26.25 8.57 3.21
N ASP A 72 26.16 9.87 2.91
CA ASP A 72 25.37 10.36 1.79
C ASP A 72 25.94 9.91 0.45
N LEU A 73 25.04 9.76 -0.53
CA LEU A 73 25.41 9.52 -1.93
C LEU A 73 25.96 10.81 -2.54
N ASP A 74 26.96 10.67 -3.41
CA ASP A 74 27.49 11.78 -4.20
C ASP A 74 26.90 11.81 -5.62
N GLY A 75 27.22 12.86 -6.40
CA GLY A 75 26.69 13.02 -7.75
C GLY A 75 27.20 12.01 -8.78
N GLY A 76 28.21 11.20 -8.43
CA GLY A 76 28.74 10.12 -9.27
C GLY A 76 28.10 8.76 -8.96
N ASP A 77 27.40 8.63 -7.84
CA ASP A 77 26.73 7.39 -7.45
C ASP A 77 25.48 7.15 -8.32
N HIS A 78 25.62 6.28 -9.32
CA HIS A 78 24.51 5.82 -10.15
C HIS A 78 23.71 4.74 -9.40
N VAL A 79 22.78 5.18 -8.55
CA VAL A 79 21.89 4.29 -7.80
C VAL A 79 20.42 4.61 -8.08
N ALA A 80 19.61 3.57 -8.22
CA ALA A 80 18.16 3.65 -8.35
C ALA A 80 17.52 2.60 -7.44
N PRO A 81 16.32 2.88 -6.89
CA PRO A 81 15.56 1.89 -6.16
C PRO A 81 15.14 0.75 -7.10
N ILE A 82 14.91 -0.43 -6.53
CA ILE A 82 14.27 -1.54 -7.24
C ILE A 82 12.85 -1.12 -7.66
N ASN A 83 12.39 -1.59 -8.81
CA ASN A 83 10.99 -1.42 -9.21
C ASN A 83 10.08 -2.07 -8.16
N ASP A 84 8.93 -1.46 -7.89
CA ASP A 84 8.00 -1.88 -6.85
C ASP A 84 8.61 -1.83 -5.43
N ILE A 85 9.42 -0.79 -5.15
CA ILE A 85 10.21 -0.69 -3.91
C ILE A 85 9.35 -0.84 -2.65
N LEU A 86 8.14 -0.29 -2.61
CA LEU A 86 7.29 -0.36 -1.41
C LEU A 86 7.01 -1.83 -1.04
N ASN A 87 6.64 -2.64 -2.03
CA ASN A 87 6.33 -4.05 -1.83
C ASN A 87 7.61 -4.90 -1.68
N ALA A 88 8.69 -4.52 -2.37
CA ALA A 88 9.97 -5.23 -2.33
C ALA A 88 10.70 -5.13 -0.98
N LEU A 89 10.38 -4.12 -0.15
CA LEU A 89 10.98 -3.94 1.17
C LEU A 89 10.57 -5.01 2.19
N PHE A 90 9.42 -5.66 2.01
CA PHE A 90 8.84 -6.57 3.00
C PHE A 90 8.79 -8.01 2.49
N MET A 91 9.30 -8.95 3.29
CA MET A 91 9.20 -10.38 2.98
C MET A 91 7.80 -10.96 3.30
N SER A 92 7.21 -10.50 4.41
CA SER A 92 5.85 -10.84 4.83
C SER A 92 5.13 -9.57 5.29
N MET A 93 3.80 -9.56 5.12
CA MET A 93 2.91 -8.54 5.66
C MET A 93 1.74 -9.23 6.33
N GLU A 94 1.57 -8.99 7.62
CA GLU A 94 0.62 -9.69 8.46
C GLU A 94 -0.38 -8.73 9.07
N MET A 95 -1.66 -9.10 9.05
CA MET A 95 -2.74 -8.36 9.70
C MET A 95 -3.47 -9.28 10.68
N GLU A 96 -3.58 -8.81 11.91
CA GLU A 96 -4.35 -9.46 12.96
C GLU A 96 -5.56 -8.60 13.32
N LEU A 97 -6.75 -9.21 13.30
CA LEU A 97 -7.99 -8.57 13.71
C LEU A 97 -8.53 -9.29 14.95
N GLY A 98 -8.52 -8.59 16.09
CA GLY A 98 -9.10 -9.10 17.34
C GLY A 98 -8.47 -10.39 17.87
N GLY A 99 -7.15 -10.56 17.76
CA GLY A 99 -6.47 -11.78 18.20
C GLY A 99 -6.29 -12.84 17.10
N VAL A 100 -6.88 -12.62 15.93
CA VAL A 100 -6.90 -13.62 14.84
C VAL A 100 -6.16 -13.09 13.62
N LEU A 101 -5.15 -13.85 13.19
CA LEU A 101 -4.43 -13.59 11.96
C LEU A 101 -5.37 -13.81 10.75
N VAL A 102 -5.56 -12.78 9.93
CA VAL A 102 -6.44 -12.83 8.74
C VAL A 102 -5.68 -12.94 7.41
N THR A 103 -4.35 -12.89 7.47
CA THR A 103 -3.44 -12.98 6.32
C THR A 103 -2.61 -14.26 6.37
N ASP A 104 -2.21 -14.78 5.21
CA ASP A 104 -1.22 -15.86 5.13
C ASP A 104 0.18 -15.32 5.47
N PRO A 105 0.86 -15.82 6.53
CA PRO A 105 2.18 -15.34 6.96
C PRO A 105 3.31 -15.91 6.09
N ASN A 106 3.15 -15.85 4.77
CA ASN A 106 4.12 -16.37 3.81
C ASN A 106 5.22 -15.33 3.52
N THR A 107 6.46 -15.80 3.40
CA THR A 107 7.66 -14.99 3.13
C THR A 107 7.84 -14.62 1.65
N LYS A 108 6.77 -14.77 0.86
CA LYS A 108 6.76 -14.55 -0.59
C LYS A 108 5.86 -13.39 -1.01
N TYR A 109 5.55 -12.49 -0.08
CA TYR A 109 4.78 -11.28 -0.36
C TYR A 109 5.27 -10.50 -1.59
N PRO A 110 6.58 -10.20 -1.77
CA PRO A 110 7.01 -9.33 -2.87
C PRO A 110 6.80 -9.98 -4.23
N TYR A 111 6.95 -11.31 -4.33
CA TYR A 111 6.65 -12.04 -5.57
C TYR A 111 5.16 -12.02 -5.91
N ARG A 112 4.31 -12.19 -4.90
CA ARG A 112 2.86 -12.11 -5.09
C ARG A 112 2.46 -10.72 -5.56
N ALA A 113 2.96 -9.67 -4.92
CA ALA A 113 2.66 -8.28 -5.25
C ALA A 113 3.01 -7.94 -6.71
N ILE A 114 4.22 -8.31 -7.16
CA ILE A 114 4.63 -8.07 -8.56
C ILE A 114 3.72 -8.81 -9.55
N ILE A 115 3.38 -10.07 -9.29
CA ILE A 115 2.50 -10.86 -10.17
C ILE A 115 1.10 -10.25 -10.22
N GLU A 116 0.58 -9.82 -9.07
CA GLU A 116 -0.70 -9.14 -8.96
C GLU A 116 -0.70 -7.82 -9.76
N ASN A 117 0.37 -7.05 -9.61
CA ASN A 117 0.59 -5.79 -10.32
C ASN A 117 0.60 -5.96 -11.84
N LEU A 118 1.14 -7.07 -12.34
CA LEU A 118 1.21 -7.37 -13.77
C LEU A 118 -0.10 -7.85 -14.40
N ILE A 119 -0.97 -8.54 -13.63
CA ILE A 119 -2.11 -9.28 -14.19
C ILE A 119 -3.46 -8.61 -13.87
N ASN A 120 -3.60 -7.99 -12.69
CA ASN A 120 -4.93 -7.65 -12.17
C ASN A 120 -5.34 -6.20 -12.40
N TYR A 121 -4.40 -5.27 -12.61
CA TYR A 121 -4.71 -3.85 -12.64
C TYR A 121 -4.75 -3.25 -14.04
N ASN A 122 -5.67 -2.30 -14.21
CA ASN A 122 -5.83 -1.53 -15.43
C ASN A 122 -4.91 -0.30 -15.43
N LYS A 123 -4.88 0.41 -16.57
CA LYS A 123 -4.03 1.60 -16.74
C LYS A 123 -4.31 2.70 -15.70
N LEU A 124 -5.56 2.89 -15.30
CA LEU A 124 -5.93 3.94 -14.33
C LEU A 124 -5.27 3.69 -12.97
N ILE A 125 -5.30 2.44 -12.49
CA ILE A 125 -4.67 2.06 -11.22
C ILE A 125 -3.14 2.07 -11.35
N SER A 126 -2.62 1.64 -12.50
CA SER A 126 -1.20 1.75 -12.83
C SER A 126 -0.67 3.17 -12.72
N ASP A 127 -1.38 4.16 -13.29
CA ASP A 127 -0.93 5.55 -13.34
C ASP A 127 -1.15 6.31 -12.00
N THR A 128 -1.76 5.68 -11.00
CA THR A 128 -2.09 6.30 -9.70
C THR A 128 -1.49 5.54 -8.52
N ARG A 129 -2.12 4.44 -8.12
CA ARG A 129 -1.72 3.63 -6.95
C ARG A 129 -0.36 2.97 -7.16
N LEU A 130 -0.16 2.30 -8.30
CA LEU A 130 1.08 1.53 -8.51
C LEU A 130 2.31 2.45 -8.60
N VAL A 131 2.15 3.65 -9.16
CA VAL A 131 3.20 4.68 -9.14
C VAL A 131 3.58 5.07 -7.71
N ALA A 132 2.61 5.17 -6.79
CA ALA A 132 2.89 5.47 -5.38
C ALA A 132 3.63 4.33 -4.65
N GLU A 133 3.41 3.08 -5.07
CA GLU A 133 4.17 1.90 -4.58
C GLU A 133 5.58 1.83 -5.19
N GLY A 134 5.89 2.68 -6.17
CA GLY A 134 7.15 2.67 -6.90
C GLY A 134 7.19 1.62 -8.01
N TRP A 135 6.03 1.20 -8.51
CA TRP A 135 5.91 0.29 -9.65
C TRP A 135 5.61 1.05 -10.95
N LYS A 136 6.32 0.69 -12.02
CA LYS A 136 5.98 1.05 -13.41
C LYS A 136 6.39 -0.10 -14.33
N LYS A 137 5.60 -0.34 -15.39
CA LYS A 137 5.85 -1.46 -16.30
C LYS A 137 7.10 -1.23 -17.15
N ASP A 138 8.07 -2.13 -17.04
CA ASP A 138 9.30 -2.04 -17.81
C ASP A 138 9.06 -2.10 -19.32
N THR A 139 9.87 -1.35 -20.06
CA THR A 139 9.99 -1.43 -21.53
C THR A 139 11.43 -1.78 -21.87
N ALA A 140 11.70 -2.16 -23.13
CA ALA A 140 13.00 -2.71 -23.55
C ALA A 140 14.22 -1.82 -23.21
N GLU A 141 14.03 -0.50 -23.06
CA GLU A 141 15.09 0.48 -22.76
C GLU A 141 15.15 0.88 -21.28
N HIS A 142 14.21 0.41 -20.45
CA HIS A 142 14.02 0.87 -19.08
C HIS A 142 14.21 -0.23 -18.02
N CYS A 143 14.65 -1.42 -18.44
CA CYS A 143 14.99 -2.50 -17.51
C CYS A 143 16.38 -2.23 -16.88
N GLN A 144 16.47 -2.30 -15.54
CA GLN A 144 17.72 -2.17 -14.77
C GLN A 144 18.48 -0.85 -14.96
N VAL A 145 17.77 0.24 -15.20
CA VAL A 145 18.37 1.57 -15.32
C VAL A 145 18.77 2.10 -13.94
N THR A 146 20.07 2.27 -13.71
CA THR A 146 20.63 2.79 -12.45
C THR A 146 21.00 4.27 -12.51
N ASP A 147 21.01 4.88 -13.70
CA ASP A 147 21.30 6.30 -13.89
C ASP A 147 20.12 7.16 -13.39
N PRO A 148 20.33 8.02 -12.37
CA PRO A 148 19.27 8.87 -11.81
C PRO A 148 18.59 9.78 -12.84
N ASN A 149 19.33 10.21 -13.87
CA ASN A 149 18.81 11.13 -14.89
C ASN A 149 17.89 10.43 -15.89
N LYS A 150 18.17 9.16 -16.20
CA LYS A 150 17.31 8.33 -17.07
C LYS A 150 16.10 7.80 -16.31
N TRP A 151 16.31 7.39 -15.05
CA TRP A 151 15.23 7.03 -14.13
C TRP A 151 14.21 8.16 -14.03
N ARG A 152 14.59 9.41 -13.73
CA ARG A 152 13.62 10.50 -13.54
C ARG A 152 12.73 10.78 -14.76
N GLN A 153 13.26 10.64 -15.98
CA GLN A 153 12.49 10.79 -17.21
C GLN A 153 11.48 9.66 -17.43
N TYR A 154 11.78 8.48 -16.90
CA TYR A 154 10.86 7.34 -16.93
C TYR A 154 9.66 7.53 -16.00
N TRP A 155 9.72 8.40 -14.98
CA TRP A 155 8.62 8.66 -14.03
C TRP A 155 7.77 9.90 -14.34
N SER A 156 8.20 10.75 -15.28
CA SER A 156 7.35 11.81 -15.87
C SER A 156 6.34 11.25 -16.86
#